data_AF-A0A848URW9-F1
#
_entry.id   AF-A0A848URW9-F1
#
_cell.length_a   1.000
_cell.length_b   1.000
_cell.length_c   1.000
_cell.angle_alpha   90.00
_cell.angle_beta   90.00
_cell.angle_gamma   90.00
#
_symmetry.space_group_name_H-M   'P 1'
#
loop_
_entity.id
_entity.type
_entity.pdbx_description
1 polymer ?
#
loop_
_entity_poly.entity_id
_entity_poly.type
_entity_poly.pdbx_seq_one_letter_code
_entity_poly.pdbx_strand_id
1 'polypeptide(L)'
;MFNSDRSYVYNKALWEFYCSHNSLESLNIDAEQNIFDSIRTWAKVRGLYEKGDENTQYVKLQEEAGELAKALLKNDQPEVVDAIGDIIVVLTNLAHLRGVKIEDCIDSAYNVISKRTGKMINGTFVKDEL
;
A
#
# COMPACT_ATOMS: atom_id res chain seq x y z
N MET A 1 18.78 35.41 21.69
CA MET A 1 19.07 36.87 21.52
C MET A 1 18.80 37.22 20.06
N PHE A 2 18.14 38.34 19.78
CA PHE A 2 17.69 38.73 18.43
C PHE A 2 18.88 38.90 17.46
N ASN A 3 18.76 38.38 16.23
CA ASN A 3 19.74 38.62 15.16
C ASN A 3 19.04 38.76 13.80
N SER A 4 19.82 39.03 12.75
CA SER A 4 19.31 39.25 11.38
C SER A 4 18.49 38.08 10.83
N ASP A 5 18.71 36.87 11.36
CA ASP A 5 18.07 35.64 10.89
C ASP A 5 16.96 35.17 11.85
N ARG A 6 16.78 35.81 13.02
CA ARG A 6 15.77 35.45 14.02
C ARG A 6 15.25 36.64 14.80
N SER A 7 13.94 36.85 14.66
CA SER A 7 13.13 37.77 15.45
C SER A 7 12.23 37.03 16.43
N TYR A 8 12.02 37.60 17.63
CA TYR A 8 10.97 37.13 18.54
C TYR A 8 9.75 38.04 18.39
N VAL A 9 8.63 37.47 17.99
CA VAL A 9 7.34 38.19 17.95
C VAL A 9 6.55 37.78 19.18
N TYR A 10 6.50 38.67 20.19
CA TYR A 10 5.64 38.50 21.36
C TYR A 10 4.29 39.15 21.08
N ASN A 11 3.41 38.43 20.38
CA ASN A 11 2.03 38.86 20.17
C ASN A 11 1.11 37.73 20.63
N LYS A 12 0.46 37.96 21.77
CA LYS A 12 -0.45 37.00 22.39
C LYS A 12 -1.63 36.65 21.48
N ALA A 13 -2.19 37.62 20.77
CA ALA A 13 -3.29 37.38 19.83
C ALA A 13 -2.82 36.57 18.61
N LEU A 14 -1.61 36.80 18.11
CA LEU A 14 -1.02 36.00 17.03
C LEU A 14 -0.72 34.57 17.48
N TRP A 15 -0.21 34.40 18.71
CA TRP A 15 0.03 33.10 19.32
C TRP A 15 -1.28 32.32 19.53
N GLU A 16 -2.31 32.98 20.06
CA GLU A 16 -3.65 32.39 20.25
C GLU A 16 -4.31 32.04 18.90
N PHE A 17 -4.15 32.88 17.87
CA PHE A 17 -4.60 32.57 16.51
C PHE A 17 -3.83 31.35 15.93
N TYR A 18 -2.50 31.32 16.06
CA TYR A 18 -1.68 30.20 15.61
C TYR A 18 -2.03 28.90 16.32
N CYS A 19 -2.23 28.91 17.65
CA CYS A 19 -2.64 27.73 18.39
C CYS A 19 -4.07 27.27 18.05
N SER A 20 -4.98 28.20 17.75
CA SER A 20 -6.38 27.87 17.41
C SER A 20 -6.58 27.44 15.95
N HIS A 21 -5.70 27.86 15.03
CA HIS A 21 -5.81 27.57 13.59
C HIS A 21 -4.73 26.61 13.08
N ASN A 22 -3.67 26.40 13.85
CA ASN A 22 -2.57 25.49 13.57
C ASN A 22 -2.42 24.53 14.75
N SER A 23 -3.55 23.99 15.21
CA SER A 23 -3.57 22.90 16.18
C SER A 23 -2.63 21.81 15.67
N LEU A 24 -1.68 21.35 16.47
CA LEU A 24 -0.94 20.14 16.12
C LEU A 24 -1.88 18.95 15.87
N GLU A 25 -3.16 19.00 16.30
CA GLU A 25 -4.24 18.07 15.92
C GLU A 25 -4.64 18.11 14.44
N SER A 26 -4.49 19.22 13.72
CA SER A 26 -4.79 19.27 12.27
C SER A 26 -3.65 18.67 11.42
N LEU A 27 -2.52 18.45 12.06
CA LEU A 27 -1.43 17.65 11.55
C LEU A 27 -1.56 16.28 12.22
N ASN A 28 -2.40 15.40 11.67
CA ASN A 28 -2.27 13.96 11.85
C ASN A 28 -0.88 13.52 11.33
N ILE A 29 0.19 13.92 12.01
CA ILE A 29 1.56 13.40 11.88
C ILE A 29 1.67 12.18 12.82
N ASP A 30 0.61 11.37 12.81
CA ASP A 30 0.66 9.94 13.04
C ASP A 30 -0.06 9.27 11.85
N ALA A 31 0.11 9.85 10.66
CA ALA A 31 -0.07 9.07 9.44
C ALA A 31 1.02 8.01 9.46
N GLU A 32 0.75 6.87 10.11
CA GLU A 32 1.43 5.62 9.81
C GLU A 32 1.54 5.57 8.29
N GLN A 33 2.76 5.71 7.77
CA GLN A 33 2.96 5.74 6.33
C GLN A 33 2.44 4.42 5.79
N ASN A 34 1.25 4.47 5.17
CA ASN A 34 0.65 3.30 4.56
C ASN A 34 1.64 2.79 3.50
N ILE A 35 2.08 1.55 3.65
CA ILE A 35 3.06 0.92 2.75
C ILE A 35 2.61 0.98 1.29
N PHE A 36 1.30 0.93 1.03
CA PHE A 36 0.75 1.04 -0.32
C PHE A 36 0.93 2.46 -0.90
N ASP A 37 0.86 3.51 -0.09
CA ASP A 37 1.19 4.87 -0.53
C ASP A 37 2.68 5.04 -0.83
N SER A 38 3.55 4.40 -0.04
CA SER A 38 4.99 4.35 -0.31
C SER A 38 5.30 3.64 -1.63
N ILE A 39 4.63 2.50 -1.91
CA ILE A 39 4.76 1.77 -3.18
C ILE A 39 4.30 2.66 -4.36
N ARG A 40 3.14 3.31 -4.23
CA ARG A 40 2.63 4.21 -5.28
C ARG A 40 3.57 5.39 -5.53
N THR A 41 4.14 5.97 -4.48
CA THR A 41 5.13 7.04 -4.59
C THR A 41 6.40 6.55 -5.29
N TRP A 42 6.91 5.38 -4.91
CA TRP A 42 8.08 4.75 -5.52
C TRP A 42 7.89 4.53 -7.02
N ALA A 43 6.70 4.09 -7.44
CA ALA A 43 6.35 3.85 -8.84
C ALA A 43 6.17 5.15 -9.62
N LYS A 44 5.50 6.14 -9.02
CA LYS A 44 5.30 7.47 -9.62
C LYS A 44 6.62 8.18 -9.90
N VAL A 45 7.55 8.19 -8.94
CA VAL A 45 8.87 8.83 -9.10
C VAL A 45 9.67 8.21 -10.24
N ARG A 46 9.45 6.94 -10.55
CA ARG A 46 10.09 6.22 -11.66
C ARG A 46 9.35 6.35 -12.99
N GLY A 47 8.25 7.12 -13.04
CA GLY A 47 7.46 7.30 -14.24
C GLY A 47 6.71 6.03 -14.68
N LEU A 48 6.49 5.08 -13.78
CA LEU A 48 5.82 3.81 -14.10
C LEU A 48 4.40 4.05 -14.61
N TYR A 49 3.70 5.06 -14.11
CA TYR A 49 2.33 5.37 -14.54
C TYR A 49 2.24 6.22 -15.81
N GLU A 50 3.32 6.86 -16.23
CA GLU A 50 3.34 7.68 -17.46
C GLU A 50 3.65 6.83 -18.70
N LYS A 51 4.42 5.74 -18.50
CA LYS A 51 4.91 4.86 -19.57
C LYS A 51 4.45 3.42 -19.45
N GLY A 52 3.84 3.05 -18.32
CA GLY A 52 3.46 1.68 -18.01
C GLY A 52 2.16 1.30 -18.70
N ASP A 53 2.21 0.18 -19.42
CA ASP A 53 1.05 -0.48 -20.00
C ASP A 53 0.51 -1.55 -19.02
N GLU A 54 -0.82 -1.69 -18.97
CA GLU A 54 -1.49 -2.65 -18.11
C GLU A 54 -1.11 -4.10 -18.43
N ASN A 55 -0.90 -4.42 -19.72
CA ASN A 55 -0.46 -5.75 -20.11
C ASN A 55 0.98 -6.01 -19.69
N THR A 56 1.84 -4.98 -19.73
CA THR A 56 3.21 -5.08 -19.21
C THR A 56 3.22 -5.40 -17.73
N GLN A 57 2.37 -4.73 -16.93
CA GLN A 57 2.24 -5.04 -15.50
C GLN A 57 1.69 -6.45 -15.25
N TYR A 58 0.73 -6.90 -16.06
CA TYR A 58 0.24 -8.28 -15.97
C TYR A 58 1.34 -9.31 -16.29
N VAL A 59 2.18 -9.06 -17.30
CA VAL A 59 3.32 -9.93 -17.60
C VAL A 59 4.30 -9.95 -16.43
N LYS A 60 4.58 -8.79 -15.81
CA LYS A 60 5.43 -8.71 -14.61
C LYS A 60 4.84 -9.52 -13.44
N LEU A 61 3.53 -9.50 -13.25
CA LEU A 61 2.86 -10.35 -12.25
C LEU A 61 3.11 -11.84 -12.48
N GLN A 62 3.11 -12.30 -13.75
CA GLN A 62 3.41 -13.70 -14.07
C GLN A 62 4.88 -14.05 -13.81
N GLU A 63 5.79 -13.11 -14.01
CA GLU A 63 7.21 -13.23 -13.66
C GLU A 63 7.37 -13.47 -12.15
N GLU A 64 6.80 -12.61 -11.30
CA GLU A 64 6.89 -12.75 -9.83
C GLU A 64 6.23 -14.05 -9.35
N ALA A 65 5.11 -14.46 -9.96
CA ALA A 65 4.47 -15.74 -9.66
C ALA A 65 5.36 -16.94 -10.02
N GLY A 66 6.16 -16.84 -11.08
CA GLY A 66 7.13 -17.85 -11.47
C GLY A 66 8.30 -17.95 -10.48
N GLU A 67 8.78 -16.82 -9.97
CA GLU A 67 9.81 -16.77 -8.93
C GLU A 67 9.30 -17.41 -7.63
N LEU A 68 8.07 -17.09 -7.21
CA LEU A 68 7.42 -17.75 -6.08
C LEU A 68 7.33 -19.27 -6.28
N ALA A 69 6.90 -19.73 -7.46
CA ALA A 69 6.81 -21.16 -7.75
C ALA A 69 8.18 -21.86 -7.64
N LYS A 70 9.24 -21.22 -8.17
CA LYS A 70 10.62 -21.72 -8.07
C LYS A 70 11.12 -21.75 -6.62
N ALA A 71 10.82 -20.73 -5.83
CA ALA A 71 11.18 -20.66 -4.42
C ALA A 71 10.52 -21.77 -3.60
N LEU A 72 9.23 -22.03 -3.84
CA LEU A 72 8.48 -23.12 -3.22
C LEU A 72 9.07 -24.50 -3.58
N LEU A 73 9.41 -24.73 -4.85
CA LEU A 73 10.04 -25.98 -5.30
C LEU A 73 11.40 -26.24 -4.64
N LYS A 74 12.12 -25.17 -4.31
CA LYS A 74 13.43 -25.23 -3.64
C LYS A 74 13.34 -25.22 -2.12
N ASN A 75 12.14 -25.04 -1.56
CA ASN A 75 11.91 -24.83 -0.13
C ASN A 75 12.76 -23.67 0.44
N ASP A 76 12.87 -22.59 -0.34
CA ASP A 76 13.68 -21.41 -0.03
C ASP A 76 12.80 -20.34 0.64
N GLN A 77 12.67 -20.41 1.96
CA GLN A 77 11.74 -19.56 2.71
C GLN A 77 12.03 -18.04 2.58
N PRO A 78 13.28 -17.55 2.63
CA PRO A 78 13.59 -16.16 2.36
C PRO A 78 13.07 -15.68 1.00
N GLU A 79 13.31 -16.46 -0.06
CA GLU A 79 12.87 -16.12 -1.42
C GLU A 79 11.33 -16.16 -1.54
N VAL A 80 10.66 -17.08 -0.85
CA VAL A 80 9.19 -17.12 -0.79
C VAL A 80 8.63 -15.83 -0.21
N VAL A 81 9.25 -15.28 0.85
CA VAL A 81 8.80 -14.03 1.47
C VAL A 81 9.00 -12.85 0.52
N ASP A 82 10.14 -12.79 -0.17
CA ASP A 82 10.46 -11.74 -1.14
C ASP A 82 9.48 -11.74 -2.31
N ALA A 83 9.29 -12.90 -2.95
CA ALA A 83 8.39 -13.05 -4.10
C ALA A 83 6.92 -12.75 -3.75
N ILE A 84 6.45 -13.08 -2.54
CA ILE A 84 5.11 -12.66 -2.08
C ILE A 84 5.02 -11.12 -1.99
N GLY A 85 6.06 -10.48 -1.47
CA GLY A 85 6.16 -9.02 -1.41
C GLY A 85 6.09 -8.38 -2.79
N ASP A 86 6.86 -8.90 -3.75
CA ASP A 86 6.91 -8.36 -5.11
C ASP A 86 5.58 -8.52 -5.85
N ILE A 87 4.87 -9.64 -5.68
CA ILE A 87 3.51 -9.81 -6.19
C ILE A 87 2.58 -8.71 -5.66
N ILE A 88 2.65 -8.39 -4.36
CA ILE A 88 1.82 -7.34 -3.75
C ILE A 88 2.18 -5.96 -4.31
N VAL A 89 3.47 -5.67 -4.52
CA VAL A 89 3.94 -4.42 -5.15
C VAL A 89 3.38 -4.28 -6.57
N VAL A 90 3.46 -5.34 -7.38
CA VAL A 90 2.93 -5.34 -8.75
C VAL A 90 1.41 -5.15 -8.75
N LEU A 91 0.68 -5.87 -7.91
CA LEU A 91 -0.78 -5.73 -7.79
C LEU A 91 -1.20 -4.32 -7.34
N THR A 92 -0.43 -3.71 -6.43
CA THR A 92 -0.67 -2.33 -5.98
C THR A 92 -0.56 -1.34 -7.14
N ASN A 93 0.47 -1.50 -7.97
CA ASN A 93 0.66 -0.66 -9.15
C ASN A 93 -0.38 -0.91 -10.24
N LEU A 94 -0.75 -2.17 -10.46
CA LEU A 94 -1.80 -2.53 -11.42
C LEU A 94 -3.16 -1.96 -11.01
N ALA A 95 -3.52 -2.04 -9.72
CA ALA A 95 -4.74 -1.42 -9.19
C ALA A 95 -4.76 0.08 -9.49
N HIS A 96 -3.64 0.77 -9.24
CA HIS A 96 -3.51 2.20 -9.53
C HIS A 96 -3.70 2.52 -11.03
N LEU A 97 -3.07 1.74 -11.93
CA LEU A 97 -3.25 1.91 -13.39
C LEU A 97 -4.70 1.70 -13.83
N ARG A 98 -5.45 0.83 -13.13
CA ARG A 98 -6.88 0.60 -13.37
C ARG A 98 -7.79 1.60 -12.66
N GLY A 99 -7.24 2.62 -12.03
CA GLY A 99 -7.99 3.71 -11.40
C GLY A 99 -8.63 3.36 -10.06
N VAL A 100 -8.16 2.30 -9.38
CA VAL A 100 -8.66 1.86 -8.08
C VAL A 100 -7.53 1.76 -7.05
N LYS A 101 -7.87 1.68 -5.76
CA LYS A 101 -6.90 1.41 -4.70
C LYS A 101 -6.88 -0.09 -4.38
N ILE A 102 -5.70 -0.62 -4.10
CA ILE A 102 -5.56 -2.04 -3.74
C ILE A 102 -6.24 -2.35 -2.41
N GLU A 103 -6.29 -1.36 -1.52
CA GLU A 103 -7.00 -1.41 -0.24
C GLU A 103 -8.49 -1.70 -0.46
N ASP A 104 -9.15 -0.97 -1.37
CA ASP A 104 -10.56 -1.18 -1.71
C ASP A 104 -10.78 -2.59 -2.31
N CYS A 105 -9.83 -3.08 -3.12
CA CYS A 105 -9.87 -4.42 -3.68
C CYS A 105 -9.79 -5.51 -2.59
N ILE A 106 -8.89 -5.33 -1.62
CA ILE A 106 -8.72 -6.25 -0.49
C ILE A 106 -9.96 -6.24 0.41
N ASP A 107 -10.48 -5.05 0.75
CA ASP A 107 -11.67 -4.90 1.58
C ASP A 107 -12.89 -5.56 0.91
N SER A 108 -13.07 -5.32 -0.39
CA SER A 108 -14.12 -5.96 -1.19
C SER A 108 -14.00 -7.48 -1.16
N ALA A 109 -12.78 -8.01 -1.38
CA ALA A 109 -12.54 -9.46 -1.32
C ALA A 109 -12.79 -10.02 0.09
N TYR A 110 -12.35 -9.33 1.14
CA TYR A 110 -12.53 -9.73 2.54
C TYR A 110 -14.01 -9.81 2.93
N ASN A 111 -14.80 -8.81 2.54
CA ASN A 111 -16.24 -8.76 2.79
C ASN A 111 -17.00 -9.95 2.16
N VAL A 112 -16.45 -10.54 1.09
CA VAL A 112 -16.97 -11.76 0.48
C VAL A 112 -16.48 -13.00 1.20
N ILE A 113 -15.18 -13.12 1.51
CA ILE A 113 -14.63 -14.35 2.10
C ILE A 113 -15.02 -14.54 3.57
N SER A 114 -15.17 -13.46 4.34
CA SER A 114 -15.56 -13.47 5.75
C SER A 114 -16.95 -14.08 5.99
N LYS A 115 -17.82 -14.03 4.98
CA LYS A 115 -19.19 -14.56 5.03
C LYS A 115 -19.31 -15.99 4.51
N ARG A 116 -18.22 -16.58 3.98
CA ARG A 116 -18.26 -17.93 3.40
C ARG A 116 -18.38 -18.97 4.52
N THR A 117 -19.32 -19.89 4.36
CA THR A 117 -19.35 -21.15 5.11
C THR A 117 -18.81 -22.28 4.23
N GLY A 118 -18.23 -23.28 4.85
CA GLY A 118 -17.57 -24.37 4.14
C GLY A 118 -16.68 -25.22 5.04
N LYS A 119 -15.93 -26.13 4.42
CA LYS A 119 -15.01 -27.05 5.09
C LYS A 119 -13.72 -27.23 4.30
N MET A 120 -12.64 -27.53 5.01
CA MET A 120 -11.37 -27.89 4.39
C MET A 120 -11.44 -29.33 3.86
N ILE A 121 -11.15 -29.52 2.56
CA ILE A 121 -11.04 -30.84 1.92
C ILE A 121 -9.71 -30.86 1.15
N ASN A 122 -8.83 -31.79 1.48
CA ASN A 122 -7.53 -31.98 0.81
C ASN A 122 -6.69 -30.69 0.70
N GLY A 123 -6.66 -29.89 1.77
CA GLY A 123 -5.90 -28.63 1.81
C GLY A 123 -6.56 -27.45 1.08
N THR A 124 -7.74 -27.63 0.48
CA THR A 124 -8.50 -26.55 -0.17
C THR A 124 -9.79 -26.27 0.60
N PHE A 125 -10.13 -24.99 0.73
CA PHE A 125 -11.42 -24.58 1.29
C PHE A 125 -12.54 -24.81 0.27
N VAL A 126 -13.48 -25.71 0.59
CA VAL A 126 -14.66 -26.00 -0.23
C VAL A 126 -15.87 -25.33 0.41
N LYS A 127 -16.56 -24.48 -0.37
CA LYS A 127 -17.75 -23.75 0.07
C LYS A 127 -18.92 -24.72 0.24
N ASP A 128 -19.82 -24.43 1.16
CA ASP A 128 -21.11 -25.09 1.19
C ASP A 128 -21.91 -24.68 -0.07
N GLU A 129 -22.40 -25.64 -0.84
CA GLU A 129 -23.38 -25.38 -1.91
C GLU A 129 -24.75 -25.16 -1.26
N LEU A 130 -25.52 -24.18 -1.77
CA LEU A 130 -26.93 -23.99 -1.41
C LEU A 130 -27.79 -25.12 -1.99
#